data_AF-A0A2J7ZFM8-F1
#
_entry.id   AF-A0A2J7ZFM8-F1
#
_cell.length_a   1.000
_cell.length_b   1.000
_cell.length_c   1.000
_cell.angle_alpha   90.00
_cell.angle_beta   90.00
_cell.angle_gamma   90.00
#
_symmetry.space_group_name_H-M   'P 1'
#
loop_
_entity.id
_entity.type
_entity.pdbx_description
1 polymer ?
#
loop_
_entity_poly.entity_id
_entity_poly.type
_entity_poly.pdbx_seq_one_letter_code
_entity_poly.pdbx_strand_id
1 'polypeptide(L)'
;MVATAMSRVNVDGDLRRLEEWLLREYPADLIMPVKAGTKQPVKAHKNGKWTWEEYRAFMSLPKDVDIGILLRDLCVVDFDDVDTALSFEKAFPELLEAPTEVTRKGRHYFFRRPDYADAEGYFDGSRQHSELPVDFKSVCSTGTSGLIVVCPSSNKRWLRPPWMHAPQEISRALLSRV
;
A
#
# COMPACT_ATOMS: atom_id res chain seq x y z
N MET A 1 -33.52 13.06 -11.16
CA MET A 1 -32.15 13.60 -11.13
C MET A 1 -31.21 12.44 -11.38
N VAL A 2 -30.63 12.37 -12.57
CA VAL A 2 -29.62 11.35 -12.91
C VAL A 2 -28.33 11.84 -12.28
N ALA A 3 -27.85 11.16 -11.25
CA ALA A 3 -26.50 11.37 -10.74
C ALA A 3 -25.55 11.04 -11.89
N THR A 4 -24.98 12.07 -12.50
CA THR A 4 -23.91 11.92 -13.48
C THR A 4 -22.75 11.24 -12.75
N ALA A 5 -22.55 9.95 -13.03
CA ALA A 5 -21.39 9.23 -12.56
C ALA A 5 -20.17 9.95 -13.14
N MET A 6 -19.53 10.79 -12.33
CA MET A 6 -18.19 11.25 -12.63
C MET A 6 -17.36 9.98 -12.79
N SER A 7 -16.71 9.81 -13.93
CA SER A 7 -15.72 8.77 -14.11
C SER A 7 -14.77 8.87 -12.91
N ARG A 8 -14.65 7.79 -12.13
CA ARG A 8 -13.78 7.74 -10.94
C ARG A 8 -12.33 8.09 -11.26
N VAL A 9 -11.97 8.07 -12.54
CA VAL A 9 -10.79 8.68 -13.10
C VAL A 9 -11.01 10.21 -13.27
N ASN A 10 -11.13 10.94 -12.17
CA ASN A 10 -10.80 12.39 -12.11
C ASN A 10 -9.57 12.57 -11.20
N VAL A 11 -8.70 11.56 -11.31
CA VAL A 11 -7.80 10.98 -10.32
C VAL A 11 -6.39 10.79 -10.93
N ASP A 12 -6.22 11.26 -12.17
CA ASP A 12 -5.02 11.08 -12.97
C ASP A 12 -3.76 11.68 -12.33
N GLY A 13 -3.90 12.73 -11.51
CA GLY A 13 -2.77 13.38 -10.85
C GLY A 13 -2.06 12.48 -9.84
N ASP A 14 -2.80 11.89 -8.90
CA ASP A 14 -2.21 11.08 -7.83
C ASP A 14 -1.77 9.71 -8.33
N LEU A 15 -2.56 9.06 -9.21
CA LEU A 15 -2.14 7.80 -9.82
C LEU A 15 -0.87 7.97 -10.65
N ARG A 16 -0.79 9.02 -11.47
CA ARG A 16 0.40 9.30 -12.27
C ARG A 16 1.62 9.60 -11.41
N ARG A 17 1.46 10.40 -10.35
CA ARG A 17 2.56 10.69 -9.40
C ARG A 17 3.01 9.44 -8.66
N LEU A 18 2.08 8.56 -8.29
CA LEU A 18 2.39 7.27 -7.69
C LEU A 18 3.18 6.39 -8.67
N GLU A 19 2.74 6.30 -9.93
CA GLU A 19 3.45 5.55 -10.98
C GLU A 19 4.87 6.11 -11.20
N GLU A 20 5.00 7.41 -11.41
CA GLU A 20 6.29 8.09 -11.62
C GLU A 20 7.25 7.88 -10.43
N TRP A 21 6.73 7.95 -9.21
CA TRP A 21 7.51 7.71 -8.00
C TRP A 21 7.95 6.25 -7.86
N LEU A 22 7.03 5.29 -8.00
CA LEU A 22 7.36 3.85 -7.91
C LEU A 22 8.39 3.46 -8.98
N LEU A 23 8.20 3.87 -10.23
CA LEU A 23 9.14 3.57 -11.31
C LEU A 23 10.56 4.09 -11.05
N ARG A 24 10.68 5.22 -10.35
CA ARG A 24 11.96 5.87 -10.09
C ARG A 24 12.65 5.30 -8.85
N GLU A 25 11.90 5.10 -7.76
CA GLU A 25 12.47 4.80 -6.44
C GLU A 25 12.28 3.33 -6.02
N TYR A 26 11.19 2.69 -6.44
CA TYR A 26 10.80 1.33 -6.02
C TYR A 26 10.27 0.50 -7.21
N PRO A 27 11.09 0.26 -8.25
CA PRO A 27 10.61 -0.31 -9.50
C PRO A 27 10.10 -1.77 -9.38
N ALA A 28 10.45 -2.46 -8.29
CA ALA A 28 9.95 -3.80 -7.97
C ALA A 28 8.54 -3.78 -7.34
N ASP A 29 8.11 -2.66 -6.78
CA ASP A 29 6.79 -2.46 -6.19
C ASP A 29 5.80 -2.05 -7.27
N LEU A 30 5.04 -3.02 -7.79
CA LEU A 30 4.23 -2.84 -8.99
C LEU A 30 2.82 -2.36 -8.66
N ILE A 31 2.30 -1.43 -9.45
CA ILE A 31 0.87 -1.10 -9.41
C ILE A 31 0.05 -2.29 -9.91
N MET A 32 -0.96 -2.67 -9.12
CA MET A 32 -1.92 -3.72 -9.42
C MET A 32 -3.34 -3.15 -9.41
N PRO A 33 -4.02 -3.10 -10.57
CA PRO A 33 -5.45 -2.83 -10.60
C PRO A 33 -6.22 -3.92 -9.86
N VAL A 34 -7.19 -3.50 -9.07
CA VAL A 34 -8.03 -4.33 -8.21
C VAL A 34 -9.48 -4.15 -8.63
N LYS A 35 -10.27 -5.22 -8.61
CA LYS A 35 -11.71 -5.10 -8.91
C LYS A 35 -12.33 -4.14 -7.89
N ALA A 36 -13.04 -3.12 -8.36
CA ALA A 36 -13.55 -2.03 -7.53
C ALA A 36 -14.39 -2.53 -6.35
N GLY A 37 -14.16 -1.96 -5.17
CA GLY A 37 -14.84 -2.34 -3.92
C GLY A 37 -14.41 -3.70 -3.35
N THR A 38 -13.40 -4.34 -3.94
CA THR A 38 -12.84 -5.61 -3.47
C THR A 38 -11.36 -5.46 -3.15
N LYS A 39 -10.74 -6.53 -2.63
CA LYS A 39 -9.28 -6.65 -2.52
C LYS A 39 -8.72 -7.69 -3.50
N GLN A 40 -9.42 -7.95 -4.61
CA GLN A 40 -9.03 -8.98 -5.58
C GLN A 40 -8.31 -8.36 -6.80
N PRO A 41 -7.05 -8.76 -7.07
CA PRO A 41 -6.36 -8.44 -8.32
C PRO A 41 -7.20 -8.75 -9.55
N VAL A 42 -7.15 -7.89 -10.57
CA VAL A 42 -7.85 -8.14 -11.84
C VAL A 42 -7.21 -9.28 -12.66
N LYS A 43 -5.93 -9.56 -12.40
CA LYS A 43 -5.12 -10.55 -13.11
C LYS A 43 -4.22 -11.33 -12.16
N ALA A 44 -3.76 -12.50 -12.63
CA ALA A 44 -2.73 -13.25 -11.94
C ALA A 44 -1.40 -12.48 -12.01
N HIS A 45 -0.65 -12.47 -10.91
CA HIS A 45 0.55 -11.63 -10.79
C HIS A 45 1.74 -12.34 -10.14
N LYS A 46 1.51 -13.51 -9.54
CA LYS A 46 2.57 -14.30 -8.92
C LYS A 46 3.55 -14.80 -9.99
N ASN A 47 4.81 -14.98 -9.59
CA ASN A 47 5.89 -15.53 -10.43
C ASN A 47 6.18 -14.71 -11.69
N GLY A 48 6.20 -13.37 -11.57
CA GLY A 48 6.58 -12.48 -12.67
C GLY A 48 5.53 -12.32 -13.78
N LYS A 49 4.28 -12.77 -13.55
CA LYS A 49 3.15 -12.64 -14.49
C LYS A 49 2.51 -11.24 -14.51
N TRP A 50 3.05 -10.31 -13.73
CA TRP A 50 2.62 -8.93 -13.73
C TRP A 50 3.84 -8.04 -13.76
N THR A 51 3.83 -7.07 -14.67
CA THR A 51 4.95 -6.18 -14.98
C THR A 51 4.41 -4.77 -15.25
N TRP A 52 5.29 -3.77 -15.27
CA TRP A 52 4.91 -2.41 -15.68
C TRP A 52 4.34 -2.35 -17.11
N GLU A 53 4.82 -3.20 -18.02
CA GLU A 53 4.30 -3.29 -19.38
C GLU A 53 2.87 -3.82 -19.40
N GLU A 54 2.59 -4.90 -18.66
CA GLU A 54 1.23 -5.45 -18.54
C GLU A 54 0.27 -4.48 -17.85
N TYR A 55 0.73 -3.77 -16.82
CA TYR A 55 -0.03 -2.70 -16.18
C TYR A 55 -0.40 -1.59 -17.18
N ARG A 56 0.57 -1.05 -17.92
CA ARG A 56 0.32 0.02 -18.91
C ARG A 56 -0.60 -0.45 -20.03
N ALA A 57 -0.42 -1.68 -20.52
CA ALA A 57 -1.30 -2.27 -21.51
C ALA A 57 -2.74 -2.38 -20.98
N PHE A 58 -2.92 -2.78 -19.72
CA PHE A 58 -4.23 -2.87 -19.08
C PHE A 58 -4.91 -1.50 -18.89
N MET A 59 -4.14 -0.50 -18.46
CA MET A 59 -4.62 0.87 -18.19
C MET A 59 -4.74 1.76 -19.44
N SER A 60 -4.40 1.25 -20.62
CA SER A 60 -4.48 1.98 -21.91
C SER A 60 -5.88 2.48 -22.26
N LEU A 61 -6.92 1.92 -21.65
CA LEU A 61 -8.31 2.32 -21.79
C LEU A 61 -8.89 2.62 -20.42
N PRO A 62 -9.85 3.55 -20.28
CA PRO A 62 -10.52 3.82 -19.01
C PRO A 62 -11.12 2.56 -18.39
N LYS A 63 -10.92 2.38 -17.07
CA LYS A 63 -11.45 1.26 -16.28
C LYS A 63 -12.02 1.78 -14.96
N ASP A 64 -13.04 1.11 -14.45
CA ASP A 64 -13.50 1.26 -13.07
C ASP A 64 -12.83 0.19 -12.21
N VAL A 65 -11.69 0.56 -11.62
CA VAL A 65 -10.85 -0.30 -10.78
C VAL A 65 -10.36 0.50 -9.57
N ASP A 66 -10.13 -0.20 -8.48
CA ASP A 66 -9.28 0.32 -7.40
C ASP A 66 -7.81 0.05 -7.76
N ILE A 67 -6.90 0.75 -7.10
CA ILE A 67 -5.45 0.69 -7.29
C ILE A 67 -4.81 0.08 -6.04
N GLY A 68 -3.99 -0.94 -6.24
CA GLY A 68 -3.12 -1.48 -5.20
C GLY A 68 -1.65 -1.49 -5.61
N ILE A 69 -0.80 -1.84 -4.66
CA ILE A 69 0.64 -2.02 -4.83
C ILE A 69 0.98 -3.45 -4.42
N LEU A 70 1.68 -4.16 -5.29
CA LEU A 70 2.34 -5.43 -4.98
C LEU A 70 3.67 -5.10 -4.31
N LEU A 71 3.73 -5.34 -2.99
CA LEU A 71 4.86 -4.92 -2.17
C LEU A 71 6.08 -5.82 -2.39
N ARG A 72 7.26 -5.21 -2.47
CA ARG A 72 8.57 -5.84 -2.59
C ARG A 72 9.58 -5.17 -1.67
N ASP A 73 9.98 -3.95 -2.04
CA ASP A 73 10.97 -3.16 -1.33
C ASP A 73 10.29 -2.22 -0.31
N LEU A 74 8.98 -2.01 -0.46
CA LEU A 74 8.16 -1.33 0.52
C LEU A 74 7.50 -2.31 1.50
N CYS A 75 7.19 -1.80 2.68
CA CYS A 75 6.29 -2.42 3.63
C CYS A 75 5.32 -1.39 4.20
N VAL A 76 4.19 -1.85 4.71
CA VAL A 76 3.12 -1.01 5.22
C VAL A 76 2.66 -1.50 6.59
N VAL A 77 2.52 -0.57 7.52
CA VAL A 77 1.76 -0.80 8.76
C VAL A 77 0.32 -0.37 8.50
N ASP A 78 -0.59 -1.34 8.40
CA ASP A 78 -2.01 -1.18 8.08
C ASP A 78 -2.85 -1.26 9.36
N PHE A 79 -3.28 -0.11 9.87
CA PHE A 79 -4.17 -0.03 11.02
C PHE A 79 -5.63 -0.07 10.57
N ASP A 80 -6.41 -0.96 11.17
CA ASP A 80 -7.84 -1.14 10.90
C ASP A 80 -8.73 -0.08 11.59
N ASP A 81 -8.19 0.67 12.56
CA ASP A 81 -8.88 1.76 13.25
C ASP A 81 -7.96 2.97 13.57
N VAL A 82 -8.57 4.15 13.74
CA VAL A 82 -7.84 5.41 14.00
C VAL A 82 -7.27 5.47 15.40
N ASP A 83 -7.96 4.97 16.42
CA ASP A 83 -7.56 5.13 17.83
C ASP A 83 -6.27 4.36 18.13
N THR A 84 -6.15 3.14 17.59
CA THR A 84 -4.93 2.34 17.63
C THR A 84 -3.80 3.03 16.87
N ALA A 85 -4.07 3.55 15.67
CA ALA A 85 -3.06 4.27 14.88
C ALA A 85 -2.51 5.49 15.64
N LEU A 86 -3.37 6.31 16.26
CA LEU A 86 -2.97 7.48 17.04
C LEU A 86 -2.21 7.09 18.33
N SER A 87 -2.57 5.96 18.94
CA SER A 87 -1.85 5.43 20.10
C SER A 87 -0.43 4.99 19.73
N PHE A 88 -0.28 4.36 18.56
CA PHE A 88 1.02 3.99 18.00
C PHE A 88 1.84 5.22 17.59
N GLU A 89 1.25 6.27 16.99
CA GLU A 89 1.96 7.52 16.66
C GLU A 89 2.61 8.17 17.89
N LYS A 90 1.98 8.06 19.08
CA LYS A 90 2.57 8.55 20.34
C LYS A 90 3.77 7.73 20.81
N ALA A 91 3.74 6.42 20.56
CA ALA A 91 4.78 5.48 20.98
C ALA A 91 5.93 5.39 19.97
N PHE A 92 5.64 5.59 18.69
CA PHE A 92 6.56 5.45 17.56
C PHE A 92 6.47 6.70 16.66
N PRO A 93 7.25 7.76 16.98
CA PRO A 93 7.20 9.01 16.24
C PRO A 93 7.54 8.89 14.75
N GLU A 94 8.24 7.83 14.32
CA GLU A 94 8.51 7.54 12.90
C GLU A 94 7.22 7.44 12.06
N LEU A 95 6.08 7.05 12.66
CA LEU A 95 4.77 7.05 11.99
C LEU A 95 4.30 8.46 11.61
N LEU A 96 4.72 9.50 12.34
CA LEU A 96 4.37 10.89 12.04
C LEU A 96 5.19 11.45 10.86
N GLU A 97 6.32 10.83 10.54
CA GLU A 97 7.20 11.22 9.44
C GLU A 97 6.93 10.40 8.17
N ALA A 98 6.49 9.15 8.34
CA ALA A 98 6.23 8.22 7.25
C ALA A 98 5.16 8.75 6.27
N PRO A 99 5.23 8.39 4.99
CA PRO A 99 4.12 8.58 4.06
C PRO A 99 2.88 7.88 4.58
N THR A 100 1.74 8.53 4.44
CA THR A 100 0.51 8.10 5.11
C THR A 100 -0.69 8.36 4.25
N GLU A 101 -1.57 7.37 4.19
CA GLU A 101 -2.93 7.55 3.69
C GLU A 101 -3.93 7.26 4.79
N VAL A 102 -5.05 7.98 4.78
CA VAL A 102 -6.23 7.60 5.53
C VAL A 102 -7.03 6.58 4.73
N THR A 103 -7.56 5.59 5.44
CA THR A 103 -8.53 4.63 4.90
C THR A 103 -9.92 4.95 5.42
N ARG A 104 -10.90 4.11 5.09
CA ARG A 104 -12.26 4.25 5.62
C ARG A 104 -12.31 4.23 7.16
N LYS A 105 -11.43 3.45 7.80
CA LYS A 105 -11.49 3.18 9.25
C LYS A 105 -10.19 3.49 10.00
N GLY A 106 -9.05 3.42 9.33
CA GLY A 106 -7.74 3.60 9.95
C GLY A 106 -6.75 4.25 8.99
N ARG A 107 -5.50 3.79 8.99
CA ARG A 107 -4.39 4.43 8.26
C ARG A 107 -3.38 3.41 7.76
N HIS A 108 -2.78 3.70 6.61
CA HIS A 108 -1.59 2.99 6.15
C HIS A 108 -0.37 3.89 6.33
N TYR A 109 0.71 3.34 6.88
CA TYR A 109 2.00 4.01 6.97
C TYR A 109 3.03 3.24 6.17
N PHE A 110 3.69 3.91 5.23
CA PHE A 110 4.62 3.28 4.29
C PHE A 110 6.06 3.45 4.76
N PHE A 111 6.83 2.39 4.63
CA PHE A 111 8.24 2.34 4.98
C PHE A 111 9.02 1.58 3.92
N ARG A 112 10.33 1.81 3.86
CA ARG A 112 11.25 0.90 3.19
C ARG A 112 11.39 -0.36 4.05
N ARG A 113 11.28 -1.52 3.40
CA ARG A 113 11.52 -2.81 4.03
C ARG A 113 13.02 -2.94 4.35
N PRO A 114 13.40 -3.28 5.59
CA PRO A 114 14.79 -3.51 5.96
C PRO A 114 15.28 -4.89 5.50
N ASP A 115 16.56 -5.00 5.17
CA ASP A 115 17.20 -6.25 4.73
C ASP A 115 17.12 -7.36 5.79
N TYR A 116 17.08 -7.00 7.08
CA TYR A 116 16.98 -7.98 8.16
C TYR A 116 15.58 -8.57 8.32
N ALA A 117 14.55 -8.03 7.67
CA ALA A 117 13.17 -8.48 7.84
C ALA A 117 13.01 -9.97 7.48
N ASP A 118 13.65 -10.43 6.41
CA ASP A 118 13.58 -11.82 5.97
C ASP A 118 14.30 -12.76 6.95
N ALA A 119 15.49 -12.36 7.41
CA ALA A 119 16.31 -13.14 8.34
C ALA A 119 15.62 -13.34 9.71
N GLU A 120 14.75 -12.40 10.08
CA GLU A 120 14.03 -12.40 11.36
C GLU A 120 12.56 -12.83 11.23
N GLY A 121 12.12 -13.20 10.03
CA GLY A 121 10.80 -13.77 9.81
C GLY A 121 9.64 -12.77 9.72
N TYR A 122 9.93 -11.49 9.50
CA TYR A 122 8.91 -10.45 9.32
C TYR A 122 8.32 -10.48 7.91
N PHE A 123 7.33 -11.33 7.68
CA PHE A 123 6.64 -11.46 6.39
C PHE A 123 5.22 -10.90 6.44
N ASP A 124 4.60 -10.72 5.27
CA ASP A 124 3.19 -10.40 5.12
C ASP A 124 2.30 -11.37 5.91
N GLY A 125 1.39 -10.82 6.70
CA GLY A 125 0.46 -11.59 7.49
C GLY A 125 -0.77 -10.77 7.85
N SER A 126 -1.82 -11.47 8.25
CA SER A 126 -2.93 -10.86 8.97
C SER A 126 -2.82 -11.23 10.43
N ARG A 127 -3.00 -10.25 11.32
CA ARG A 127 -3.10 -10.46 12.77
C ARG A 127 -1.92 -11.23 13.36
N GLN A 128 -0.70 -10.86 12.97
CA GLN A 128 0.52 -11.44 13.56
C GLN A 128 0.55 -11.23 15.08
N HIS A 129 -0.03 -10.11 15.53
CA HIS A 129 -0.44 -9.90 16.90
C HIS A 129 -1.98 -9.91 16.97
N SER A 130 -2.57 -11.06 17.26
CA SER A 130 -4.03 -11.29 17.21
C SER A 130 -4.87 -10.36 18.09
N GLU A 131 -4.25 -9.66 19.04
CA GLU A 131 -4.88 -8.75 19.98
C GLU A 131 -4.92 -7.29 19.49
N LEU A 132 -4.19 -6.96 18.43
CA LEU A 132 -4.10 -5.60 17.91
C LEU A 132 -4.72 -5.48 16.51
N PRO A 133 -5.53 -4.44 16.25
CA PRO A 133 -6.11 -4.16 14.94
C PRO A 133 -5.09 -3.49 14.01
N VAL A 134 -3.94 -4.14 13.84
CA VAL A 134 -2.84 -3.74 12.98
C VAL A 134 -2.31 -4.96 12.23
N ASP A 135 -2.00 -4.75 10.96
CA ASP A 135 -1.36 -5.74 10.10
C ASP A 135 -0.04 -5.18 9.54
N PHE A 136 1.00 -6.01 9.56
CA PHE A 136 2.18 -5.78 8.73
C PHE A 136 1.96 -6.34 7.32
N LYS A 137 1.99 -5.45 6.32
CA LYS A 137 1.89 -5.79 4.90
C LYS A 137 3.23 -5.67 4.21
N SER A 138 3.70 -6.76 3.61
CA SER A 138 4.99 -6.78 2.91
C SER A 138 5.08 -7.97 1.94
N VAL A 139 6.25 -8.54 1.71
CA VAL A 139 6.42 -9.81 0.98
C VAL A 139 5.98 -10.98 1.86
N CYS A 140 5.29 -11.96 1.27
CA CYS A 140 4.92 -13.21 1.94
C CYS A 140 6.15 -14.10 2.15
N SER A 141 6.07 -15.04 3.11
CA SER A 141 7.16 -15.99 3.42
C SER A 141 7.58 -16.89 2.26
N THR A 142 6.74 -17.05 1.25
CA THR A 142 7.05 -17.78 0.01
C THR A 142 7.77 -16.91 -1.03
N GLY A 143 8.10 -15.66 -0.71
CA GLY A 143 8.70 -14.70 -1.62
C GLY A 143 7.72 -14.09 -2.63
N THR A 144 6.41 -14.27 -2.47
CA THR A 144 5.41 -13.55 -3.28
C THR A 144 5.09 -12.18 -2.69
N SER A 145 4.71 -11.21 -3.50
CA SER A 145 4.27 -9.90 -3.00
C SER A 145 2.96 -9.98 -2.21
N GLY A 146 2.90 -9.32 -1.06
CA GLY A 146 1.64 -8.90 -0.47
C GLY A 146 1.01 -7.77 -1.28
N LEU A 147 -0.29 -7.56 -1.10
CA LEU A 147 -1.07 -6.55 -1.82
C LEU A 147 -1.67 -5.57 -0.83
N ILE A 148 -1.46 -4.27 -1.08
CA ILE A 148 -2.13 -3.20 -0.35
C ILE A 148 -2.90 -2.31 -1.31
N VAL A 149 -4.18 -2.06 -1.05
CA VAL A 149 -5.02 -1.14 -1.84
C VAL A 149 -4.77 0.29 -1.36
N VAL A 150 -4.52 1.23 -2.26
CA VAL A 150 -4.05 2.58 -1.93
C VAL A 150 -4.88 3.66 -2.60
N CYS A 151 -4.74 4.91 -2.13
CA CYS A 151 -5.23 6.07 -2.86
C CYS A 151 -4.64 6.05 -4.29
N PRO A 152 -5.47 6.20 -5.33
CA PRO A 152 -6.77 6.88 -5.33
C PRO A 152 -8.02 5.98 -5.35
N SER A 153 -7.90 4.76 -4.82
CA SER A 153 -9.05 3.87 -4.61
C SER A 153 -10.12 4.46 -3.71
N SER A 154 -11.30 3.86 -3.74
CA SER A 154 -12.45 4.28 -2.94
C SER A 154 -12.14 4.38 -1.44
N ASN A 155 -12.54 5.49 -0.82
CA ASN A 155 -12.35 5.79 0.62
C ASN A 155 -10.88 5.88 1.08
N LYS A 156 -9.97 6.19 0.16
CA LYS A 156 -8.54 6.35 0.46
C LYS A 156 -8.04 7.70 -0.01
N ARG A 157 -7.24 8.35 0.82
CA ARG A 157 -6.65 9.67 0.51
C ARG A 157 -5.28 9.81 1.15
N TRP A 158 -4.29 10.23 0.36
CA TRP A 158 -2.99 10.60 0.88
C TRP A 158 -3.10 11.79 1.86
N LEU A 159 -2.54 11.64 3.05
CA LEU A 159 -2.25 12.75 3.97
C LEU A 159 -0.83 13.26 3.77
N ARG A 160 0.11 12.32 3.68
CA ARG A 160 1.53 12.53 3.37
C ARG A 160 1.87 11.64 2.19
N PRO A 161 1.75 12.13 0.94
CA PRO A 161 1.98 11.29 -0.21
C PRO A 161 3.47 10.94 -0.37
N PRO A 162 3.78 9.75 -0.90
CA PRO A 162 5.15 9.22 -0.93
C PRO A 162 6.10 9.96 -1.88
N TRP A 163 5.58 10.71 -2.85
CA TRP A 163 6.40 11.56 -3.73
C TRP A 163 6.77 12.92 -3.11
N MET A 164 6.21 13.28 -1.95
CA MET A 164 6.59 14.48 -1.18
C MET A 164 7.28 14.14 0.15
N HIS A 165 7.00 12.96 0.69
CA HIS A 165 7.60 12.43 1.90
C HIS A 165 8.21 11.08 1.55
N ALA A 166 9.52 10.90 1.70
CA ALA A 166 10.15 9.63 1.35
C ALA A 166 9.92 8.60 2.47
N PRO A 167 9.62 7.32 2.15
CA PRO A 167 9.62 6.26 3.14
C PRO A 167 11.00 6.10 3.77
N GLN A 168 11.05 6.09 5.10
CA GLN A 168 12.24 5.69 5.85
C GLN A 168 12.21 4.17 6.09
N GLU A 169 13.34 3.60 6.51
CA GLU A 169 13.35 2.21 6.98
C GLU A 169 12.52 2.08 8.26
N ILE A 170 11.65 1.08 8.35
CA ILE A 170 10.86 0.83 9.56
C ILE A 170 11.76 0.33 10.70
N SER A 171 11.64 0.92 11.89
CA SER A 171 12.45 0.48 13.03
C SER A 171 12.13 -0.95 13.48
N ARG A 172 13.13 -1.65 14.01
CA ARG A 172 12.95 -2.94 14.70
C ARG A 172 11.94 -2.87 15.84
N ALA A 173 11.92 -1.74 16.55
CA ALA A 173 11.03 -1.53 17.68
C ALA A 173 9.57 -1.55 17.24
N LEU A 174 9.24 -0.86 16.14
CA LEU A 174 7.90 -0.87 15.57
C LEU A 174 7.56 -2.23 14.94
N LEU A 175 8.47 -2.81 14.14
CA LEU A 175 8.27 -4.15 13.55
C LEU A 175 7.95 -5.23 14.58
N SER A 176 8.58 -5.19 15.75
CA SER A 176 8.30 -6.16 16.83
C SER A 176 6.91 -6.05 17.47
N ARG A 177 6.11 -5.06 17.07
CA ARG A 177 4.79 -4.75 17.64
C ARG A 177 3.64 -4.81 16.64
N VAL A 178 3.91 -5.10 15.37
CA VAL A 178 2.93 -5.07 14.26
C VAL A 178 2.89 -6.38 13.48
#